data_AF-A0A2V9W9U3-F1
#
_entry.id   AF-A0A2V9W9U3-F1
#
_cell.length_a   1.000
_cell.length_b   1.000
_cell.length_c   1.000
_cell.angle_alpha   90.00
_cell.angle_beta   90.00
_cell.angle_gamma   90.00
#
_symmetry.space_group_name_H-M   'P 1'
#
loop_
_entity.id
_entity.type
_entity.pdbx_description
1 polymer ?
#
loop_
_entity_poly.entity_id
_entity_poly.type
_entity_poly.pdbx_seq_one_letter_code
_entity_poly.pdbx_strand_id
1 'polypeptide(L)'
;MSTFRFHFWKSLTLSFSLLAMSGAFPPFVQAVSFQPISQDELKMASEPKAPGAPAIILFRQVDRDDRGLTAHEDVYFRIKILTEEGRKYADVEIPFWKSEGSVVGIHARTIKADGTVVDFGGKAFDKQIVKARGVKYIAKTFTLPDVQVGGIIEYFYTTDFTE
;
A
#
# COMPACT_ATOMS: atom_id res chain seq x y z
N MET A 1 -3.67 33.85 -86.48
CA MET A 1 -4.96 33.44 -85.90
C MET A 1 -4.69 32.61 -84.66
N SER A 2 -5.40 32.90 -83.58
CA SER A 2 -5.65 32.03 -82.43
C SER A 2 -4.56 31.88 -81.34
N THR A 3 -4.83 32.55 -80.21
CA THR A 3 -4.86 32.03 -78.81
C THR A 3 -3.52 31.74 -78.10
N PHE A 4 -3.24 32.15 -76.86
CA PHE A 4 -3.85 31.77 -75.56
C PHE A 4 -3.18 32.68 -74.48
N ARG A 5 -3.88 33.49 -73.67
CA ARG A 5 -4.42 33.23 -72.31
C ARG A 5 -3.41 32.84 -71.19
N PHE A 6 -3.32 33.72 -70.16
CA PHE A 6 -3.35 33.45 -68.69
C PHE A 6 -2.13 32.71 -68.05
N HIS A 7 -1.66 32.85 -66.79
CA HIS A 7 -2.13 33.26 -65.44
C HIS A 7 -0.90 33.77 -64.62
N PHE A 8 -0.97 34.81 -63.77
CA PHE A 8 -1.19 34.79 -62.29
C PHE A 8 -0.56 33.61 -61.52
N TRP A 9 0.30 33.86 -60.52
CA TRP A 9 0.03 33.60 -59.08
C TRP A 9 1.28 33.70 -58.16
N LYS A 10 1.18 34.67 -57.24
CA LYS A 10 1.60 34.85 -55.83
C LYS A 10 2.82 34.13 -55.21
N SER A 11 3.50 34.95 -54.43
CA SER A 11 4.62 34.78 -53.50
C SER A 11 4.41 33.70 -52.43
N LEU A 12 5.49 32.99 -52.12
CA LEU A 12 5.58 31.97 -51.08
C LEU A 12 6.15 32.59 -49.78
N THR A 13 5.36 32.64 -48.71
CA THR A 13 5.84 32.96 -47.36
C THR A 13 6.20 31.67 -46.62
N LEU A 14 7.45 31.56 -46.17
CA LEU A 14 7.97 30.42 -45.42
C LEU A 14 7.65 30.62 -43.92
N SER A 15 6.70 29.84 -43.38
CA SER A 15 6.33 29.88 -41.96
C SER A 15 7.22 28.95 -41.13
N PHE A 16 7.96 29.53 -40.18
CA PHE A 16 8.75 28.81 -39.18
C PHE A 16 7.80 28.27 -38.10
N SER A 17 7.58 26.95 -38.07
CA SER A 17 6.71 26.31 -37.07
C SER A 17 7.54 25.90 -35.85
N LEU A 18 7.27 26.54 -34.71
CA LEU A 18 7.85 26.21 -33.40
C LEU A 18 7.14 24.96 -32.85
N LEU A 19 7.84 23.82 -32.78
CA LEU A 19 7.29 22.58 -32.24
C LEU A 19 7.29 22.67 -30.69
N ALA A 20 6.12 22.94 -30.12
CA ALA A 20 5.93 22.90 -28.67
C ALA A 20 5.94 21.45 -28.18
N MET A 21 7.06 21.01 -27.58
CA MET A 21 7.11 19.76 -26.82
C MET A 21 6.34 19.94 -25.52
N SER A 22 5.02 19.69 -25.57
CA SER A 22 4.20 19.47 -24.38
C SER A 22 4.58 18.13 -23.76
N GLY A 23 5.63 18.14 -22.92
CA GLY A 23 5.99 17.01 -22.08
C GLY A 23 4.92 16.79 -21.03
N ALA A 24 4.07 15.77 -21.24
CA ALA A 24 3.21 15.24 -20.18
C ALA A 24 4.11 14.54 -19.16
N PHE A 25 4.48 15.23 -18.08
CA PHE A 25 5.02 14.56 -16.91
C PHE A 25 3.89 13.70 -16.33
N PRO A 26 4.04 12.36 -16.23
CA PRO A 26 3.06 11.56 -15.54
C PRO A 26 2.98 12.06 -14.08
N PRO A 27 1.78 12.06 -13.47
CA PRO A 27 1.65 12.42 -12.07
C PRO A 27 2.56 11.53 -11.23
N PHE A 28 3.34 12.14 -10.35
CA PHE A 28 4.15 11.41 -9.38
C PHE A 28 3.20 10.68 -8.43
N VAL A 29 2.93 9.40 -8.72
CA VAL A 29 2.30 8.52 -7.73
C VAL A 29 3.39 8.22 -6.71
N GLN A 30 3.27 8.77 -5.50
CA GLN A 30 4.04 8.30 -4.36
C GLN A 30 3.65 6.83 -4.14
N ALA A 31 4.40 5.92 -4.77
CA ALA A 31 4.26 4.49 -4.50
C ALA A 31 4.63 4.30 -3.03
N VAL A 32 3.73 3.71 -2.24
CA VAL A 32 4.08 3.45 -0.86
C VAL A 32 5.18 2.39 -0.83
N SER A 33 6.31 2.76 -0.24
CA SER A 33 7.51 1.93 -0.25
C SER A 33 7.58 1.09 1.01
N PHE A 34 7.30 -0.20 0.88
CA PHE A 34 7.68 -1.16 1.91
C PHE A 34 9.21 -1.19 2.08
N GLN A 35 9.67 -1.51 3.29
CA GLN A 35 11.09 -1.66 3.57
C GLN A 35 11.69 -2.85 2.79
N PRO A 36 12.97 -2.81 2.42
CA PRO A 36 13.66 -3.97 1.85
C PRO A 36 13.67 -5.12 2.86
N ILE A 37 13.69 -6.35 2.35
CA ILE A 37 13.68 -7.58 3.16
C ILE A 37 15.06 -8.22 3.05
N SER A 38 15.64 -8.60 4.18
CA SER A 38 16.91 -9.30 4.21
C SER A 38 16.78 -10.77 3.81
N GLN A 39 17.86 -11.34 3.27
CA GLN A 39 17.90 -12.78 2.96
C GLN A 39 17.78 -13.65 4.21
N ASP A 40 18.22 -13.15 5.37
CA ASP A 40 18.12 -13.88 6.64
C ASP A 40 16.66 -13.96 7.12
N GLU A 41 15.90 -12.87 7.01
CA GLU A 41 14.45 -12.88 7.29
C GLU A 41 13.69 -13.83 6.35
N LEU A 42 14.07 -13.90 5.07
CA LEU A 42 13.47 -14.83 4.11
C LEU A 42 13.77 -16.29 4.46
N LYS A 43 15.02 -16.60 4.84
CA LYS A 43 15.45 -17.97 5.15
C LYS A 43 15.12 -18.43 6.56
N MET A 44 14.69 -17.52 7.44
CA MET A 44 14.33 -17.84 8.81
C MET A 44 13.23 -18.92 8.83
N ALA A 45 13.45 -19.97 9.63
CA ALA A 45 12.49 -21.07 9.81
C ALA A 45 12.09 -21.27 11.29
N SER A 46 12.80 -20.61 12.22
CA SER A 46 12.49 -20.64 13.66
C SER A 46 13.13 -19.45 14.37
N GLU A 47 12.68 -19.15 15.58
CA GLU A 47 13.27 -18.15 16.48
C GLU A 47 13.67 -18.86 17.80
N PRO A 48 14.98 -18.97 18.11
CA PRO A 48 15.44 -19.63 19.34
C PRO A 48 14.87 -19.04 20.63
N LYS A 49 14.55 -17.74 20.65
CA LYS A 49 13.93 -17.08 21.81
C LYS A 49 12.42 -17.30 21.93
N ALA A 50 11.80 -17.88 20.90
CA ALA A 50 10.40 -18.25 20.87
C ALA A 50 10.19 -19.63 20.20
N PRO A 51 10.68 -20.72 20.82
CA PRO A 51 10.59 -22.05 20.23
C PRO A 51 9.14 -22.46 19.96
N GLY A 52 8.86 -22.96 18.76
CA GLY A 52 7.53 -23.39 18.37
C GLY A 52 6.53 -22.26 18.11
N ALA A 53 6.95 -20.99 18.16
CA ALA A 53 6.08 -19.87 17.83
C ALA A 53 5.51 -20.04 16.41
N PRO A 54 4.19 -19.90 16.22
CA PRO A 54 3.58 -20.09 14.90
C PRO A 54 3.94 -18.97 13.92
N ALA A 55 4.18 -17.77 14.43
CA ALA A 55 4.68 -16.62 13.71
C ALA A 55 5.40 -15.69 14.68
N ILE A 56 6.25 -14.79 14.16
CA ILE A 56 6.93 -13.77 14.95
C ILE A 56 6.86 -12.42 14.24
N ILE A 57 6.81 -11.34 15.01
CA ILE A 57 6.97 -9.98 14.48
C ILE A 57 8.47 -9.75 14.31
N LEU A 58 8.93 -9.60 13.06
CA LEU A 58 10.31 -9.26 12.73
C LEU A 58 10.56 -7.77 12.95
N PHE A 59 9.59 -6.94 12.58
CA PHE A 59 9.68 -5.50 12.70
C PHE A 59 8.31 -4.88 12.92
N ARG A 60 8.27 -3.87 13.80
CA ARG A 60 7.12 -3.02 14.02
C ARG A 60 7.60 -1.58 14.18
N GLN A 61 6.97 -0.68 13.45
CA GLN A 61 7.22 0.77 13.56
C GLN A 61 5.88 1.48 13.76
N VAL A 62 5.92 2.52 14.59
CA VAL A 62 4.81 3.44 14.83
C VAL A 62 5.38 4.84 14.79
N ASP A 63 4.94 5.62 13.82
CA ASP A 63 5.30 7.02 13.69
C ASP A 63 4.07 7.86 14.05
N ARG A 64 4.19 8.60 15.16
CA ARG A 64 3.14 9.49 15.66
C ARG A 64 3.39 10.91 15.17
N ASP A 65 2.40 11.51 14.51
CA ASP A 65 2.40 12.93 14.19
C ASP A 65 1.14 13.60 14.76
N ASP A 66 1.34 14.42 15.80
CA ASP A 66 0.30 15.23 16.43
C ASP A 66 0.24 16.66 15.85
N ARG A 67 0.92 16.93 14.74
CA ARG A 67 0.92 18.24 14.08
C ARG A 67 -0.17 18.29 13.00
N GLY A 68 -0.70 19.49 12.75
CA GLY A 68 -1.67 19.72 11.67
C GLY A 68 -3.12 19.74 12.18
N LEU A 69 -4.05 19.38 11.30
CA LEU A 69 -5.51 19.37 11.59
C LEU A 69 -6.04 17.97 11.98
N THR A 70 -5.18 16.94 11.90
CA THR A 70 -5.55 15.56 12.20
C THR A 70 -4.31 14.86 12.71
N ALA A 71 -4.24 14.69 14.03
CA ALA A 71 -3.25 13.81 14.64
C ALA A 71 -3.40 12.39 14.06
N HIS A 72 -2.29 11.73 13.74
CA HIS A 72 -2.30 10.38 13.17
C HIS A 72 -1.09 9.53 13.59
N GLU A 73 -1.26 8.21 13.43
CA GLU A 73 -0.20 7.22 13.59
C GLU A 73 -0.08 6.38 12.33
N ASP A 74 1.10 6.37 11.72
CA ASP A 74 1.46 5.41 10.70
C ASP A 74 2.05 4.17 11.37
N VAL A 75 1.45 3.01 11.12
CA VAL A 75 1.81 1.75 11.77
C VAL A 75 2.22 0.74 10.72
N TYR A 76 3.43 0.18 10.87
CA TYR A 76 3.98 -0.84 9.99
C TYR A 76 4.26 -2.13 10.76
N PHE A 77 3.93 -3.26 10.14
CA PHE A 77 4.25 -4.59 10.63
C PHE A 77 4.94 -5.43 9.55
N ARG A 78 5.95 -6.21 9.97
CA ARG A 78 6.54 -7.33 9.24
C ARG A 78 6.49 -8.56 10.12
N ILE A 79 5.80 -9.60 9.65
CA ILE A 79 5.54 -10.81 10.43
C ILE A 79 6.01 -12.02 9.64
N LYS A 80 6.87 -12.84 10.24
CA LYS A 80 7.33 -14.11 9.68
C LYS A 80 6.38 -15.23 10.08
N ILE A 81 5.95 -16.04 9.12
CA ILE A 81 5.13 -17.23 9.34
C ILE A 81 6.06 -18.44 9.46
N LEU A 82 6.03 -19.11 10.62
CA LEU A 82 6.98 -20.19 10.95
C LEU A 82 6.33 -21.57 10.92
N THR A 83 5.01 -21.67 11.11
CA THR A 83 4.26 -22.94 11.08
C THR A 83 2.92 -22.77 10.37
N GLU A 84 2.25 -23.89 10.07
CA GLU A 84 0.90 -23.87 9.47
C GLU A 84 -0.11 -23.08 10.32
N GLU A 85 -0.03 -23.19 11.65
CA GLU A 85 -0.89 -22.42 12.55
C GLU A 85 -0.68 -20.91 12.40
N GLY A 86 0.53 -20.48 12.06
CA GLY A 86 0.87 -19.07 11.83
C GLY A 86 0.09 -18.44 10.68
N ARG A 87 -0.42 -19.24 9.74
CA ARG A 87 -1.22 -18.73 8.62
C ARG A 87 -2.48 -17.99 9.08
N LYS A 88 -2.97 -18.23 10.30
CA LYS A 88 -4.09 -17.48 10.89
C LYS A 88 -3.83 -15.97 10.99
N TYR A 89 -2.56 -15.54 11.04
CA TYR A 89 -2.19 -14.13 11.07
C TYR A 89 -2.34 -13.43 9.71
N ALA A 90 -2.67 -14.17 8.65
CA ALA A 90 -3.08 -13.59 7.37
C ALA A 90 -4.42 -12.84 7.47
N ASP A 91 -5.29 -13.26 8.39
CA ASP A 91 -6.55 -12.59 8.70
C ASP A 91 -6.27 -11.47 9.72
N VAL A 92 -6.04 -10.26 9.21
CA VAL A 92 -5.68 -9.11 10.03
C VAL A 92 -6.95 -8.44 10.56
N GLU A 93 -6.98 -8.19 11.87
CA GLU A 93 -7.98 -7.35 12.52
C GLU A 93 -7.29 -6.18 13.24
N ILE A 94 -7.62 -4.96 12.84
CA ILE A 94 -7.12 -3.73 13.46
C ILE A 94 -8.27 -3.09 14.23
N PRO A 95 -8.39 -3.36 15.54
CA PRO A 95 -9.47 -2.82 16.34
C PRO A 95 -9.25 -1.35 16.69
N PHE A 96 -10.32 -0.57 16.68
CA PHE A 96 -10.33 0.85 17.07
C PHE A 96 -11.70 1.28 17.60
N TRP A 97 -11.71 2.32 18.43
CA TRP A 97 -12.94 2.98 18.84
C TRP A 97 -13.39 3.94 17.74
N LYS A 98 -14.58 3.72 17.17
CA LYS A 98 -15.12 4.54 16.07
C LYS A 98 -15.26 6.03 16.46
N SER A 99 -15.38 6.32 17.75
CA SER A 99 -15.48 7.69 18.29
C SER A 99 -14.13 8.37 18.49
N GLU A 100 -13.03 7.64 18.51
CA GLU A 100 -11.68 8.17 18.76
C GLU A 100 -10.85 8.30 17.48
N GLY A 101 -11.32 7.72 16.37
CA GLY A 101 -10.59 7.77 15.12
C GLY A 101 -11.07 6.80 14.06
N SER A 102 -10.22 6.62 13.05
CA SER A 102 -10.43 5.69 11.95
C SER A 102 -9.13 5.06 11.47
N VAL A 103 -9.23 3.85 10.92
CA VAL A 103 -8.10 3.19 10.26
C VAL A 103 -8.24 3.39 8.75
N VAL A 104 -7.24 3.99 8.13
CA VAL A 104 -7.19 4.32 6.69
C VAL A 104 -5.84 3.90 6.10
N GLY A 105 -5.65 4.15 4.79
CA GLY A 105 -4.34 3.95 4.15
C GLY A 105 -3.79 2.53 4.28
N ILE A 106 -4.64 1.51 4.22
CA ILE A 106 -4.17 0.11 4.34
C ILE A 106 -3.51 -0.30 3.04
N HIS A 107 -2.26 -0.75 3.15
CA HIS A 107 -1.63 -1.55 2.12
C HIS A 107 -0.96 -2.75 2.76
N ALA A 108 -0.97 -3.87 2.05
CA ALA A 108 -0.44 -5.12 2.56
C ALA A 108 0.14 -5.94 1.40
N ARG A 109 1.03 -6.87 1.73
CA ARG A 109 1.58 -7.83 0.78
C ARG A 109 2.08 -9.09 1.49
N THR A 110 2.06 -10.19 0.76
CA THR A 110 2.71 -11.43 1.16
C THR A 110 4.00 -11.58 0.38
N ILE A 111 5.07 -11.99 1.06
CA ILE A 111 6.34 -12.38 0.43
C ILE A 111 6.53 -13.87 0.67
N LYS A 112 6.59 -14.63 -0.42
CA LYS A 112 6.84 -16.08 -0.40
C LYS A 112 8.29 -16.35 0.02
N ALA A 113 8.58 -17.59 0.43
CA ALA A 113 9.93 -17.98 0.87
C ALA A 113 11.01 -17.79 -0.23
N ASP A 114 10.61 -17.83 -1.51
CA ASP A 114 11.48 -17.56 -2.66
C ASP A 114 11.68 -16.07 -2.96
N GLY A 115 11.04 -15.18 -2.19
CA GLY A 115 11.08 -13.73 -2.38
C GLY A 115 9.99 -13.18 -3.31
N THR A 116 9.13 -14.03 -3.89
CA THR A 116 8.02 -13.58 -4.74
C THR A 116 7.02 -12.76 -3.92
N VAL A 117 6.72 -11.55 -4.39
CA VAL A 117 5.76 -10.64 -3.75
C VAL A 117 4.37 -10.81 -4.35
N VAL A 118 3.35 -10.86 -3.48
CA VAL A 118 1.94 -10.86 -3.83
C VAL A 118 1.27 -9.72 -3.07
N ASP A 119 0.94 -8.65 -3.78
CA ASP A 119 0.28 -7.49 -3.18
C ASP A 119 -1.19 -7.76 -2.84
N PHE A 120 -1.66 -7.17 -1.74
CA PHE A 120 -3.06 -7.16 -1.38
C PHE A 120 -3.82 -6.15 -2.27
N GLY A 121 -4.50 -6.66 -3.29
CA GLY A 121 -5.42 -5.88 -4.14
C GLY A 121 -6.87 -5.85 -3.65
N GLY A 122 -7.14 -6.39 -2.45
CA GLY A 122 -8.48 -6.52 -1.90
C GLY A 122 -9.00 -5.24 -1.25
N LYS A 123 -10.19 -5.33 -0.64
CA LYS A 123 -10.77 -4.26 0.19
C LYS A 123 -10.77 -4.69 1.66
N ALA A 124 -10.47 -3.75 2.55
CA ALA A 124 -10.69 -3.95 3.97
C ALA A 124 -12.13 -3.61 4.35
N PHE A 125 -12.68 -4.34 5.32
CA PHE A 125 -14.07 -4.21 5.77
C PHE A 125 -14.13 -3.80 7.24
N ASP A 126 -15.23 -3.17 7.65
CA ASP A 126 -15.50 -2.93 9.07
C ASP A 126 -16.22 -4.16 9.65
N LYS A 127 -15.66 -4.75 10.72
CA LYS A 127 -16.27 -5.81 11.51
C LYS A 127 -16.69 -5.24 12.86
N GLN A 128 -17.95 -5.41 13.23
CA GLN A 128 -18.43 -5.01 14.55
C GLN A 128 -17.93 -5.99 15.61
N ILE A 129 -17.21 -5.49 16.62
CA ILE A 129 -16.77 -6.31 17.78
C ILE A 129 -17.75 -6.10 18.93
N VAL A 130 -17.93 -4.86 19.38
CA VAL A 130 -18.85 -4.49 20.47
C VAL A 130 -19.65 -3.25 20.10
N LYS A 131 -20.95 -3.27 20.42
CA LYS A 131 -21.83 -2.10 20.36
C LYS A 131 -22.72 -2.07 21.60
N ALA A 132 -22.44 -1.16 22.52
CA ALA A 132 -23.22 -0.99 23.74
C ALA A 132 -23.20 0.48 24.18
N ARG A 133 -24.35 0.99 24.64
CA ARG A 133 -24.47 2.31 25.30
C ARG A 133 -23.77 3.47 24.57
N GLY A 134 -23.93 3.56 23.25
CA GLY A 134 -23.33 4.61 22.42
C GLY A 134 -21.88 4.37 22.01
N VAL A 135 -21.21 3.39 22.60
CA VAL A 135 -19.83 3.00 22.26
C VAL A 135 -19.83 2.01 21.10
N LYS A 136 -18.96 2.25 20.11
CA LYS A 136 -18.74 1.38 18.95
C LYS A 136 -17.26 0.98 18.90
N TYR A 137 -16.98 -0.26 19.27
CA TYR A 137 -15.67 -0.88 19.09
C TYR A 137 -15.74 -1.78 17.87
N ILE A 138 -14.96 -1.45 16.85
CA ILE A 138 -14.96 -2.17 15.57
C ILE A 138 -13.54 -2.53 15.19
N ALA A 139 -13.37 -3.48 14.26
CA ALA A 139 -12.10 -3.72 13.61
C ALA A 139 -12.19 -3.39 12.13
N LYS A 140 -11.09 -2.86 11.58
CA LYS A 140 -10.83 -2.95 10.15
C LYS A 140 -10.19 -4.29 9.85
N THR A 141 -10.77 -5.07 8.95
CA THR A 141 -10.36 -6.46 8.69
C THR A 141 -10.05 -6.69 7.23
N PHE A 142 -9.00 -7.44 6.95
CA PHE A 142 -8.62 -7.88 5.60
C PHE A 142 -7.78 -9.15 5.68
N THR A 143 -7.74 -9.91 4.59
CA THR A 143 -7.00 -11.17 4.50
C THR A 143 -5.91 -11.05 3.44
N LEU A 144 -4.67 -11.33 3.82
CA LEU A 144 -3.56 -11.41 2.88
C LEU A 144 -3.64 -12.69 2.02
N PRO A 145 -3.46 -12.60 0.69
CA PRO A 145 -3.46 -13.77 -0.18
C PRO A 145 -2.16 -14.58 -0.03
N ASP A 146 -2.18 -15.84 -0.47
CA ASP A 146 -0.97 -16.66 -0.70
C ASP A 146 -0.02 -16.83 0.51
N VAL A 147 -0.52 -16.70 1.74
CA VAL A 147 0.30 -16.87 2.95
C VAL A 147 0.67 -18.34 3.15
N GLN A 148 1.97 -18.60 3.29
CA GLN A 148 2.59 -19.92 3.41
C GLN A 148 3.59 -19.96 4.57
N VAL A 149 3.90 -21.17 5.05
CA VAL A 149 5.00 -21.38 6.00
C VAL A 149 6.33 -20.95 5.38
N GLY A 150 7.15 -20.23 6.15
CA GLY A 150 8.38 -19.60 5.67
C GLY A 150 8.13 -18.28 4.93
N GLY A 151 6.89 -17.92 4.64
CA GLY A 151 6.52 -16.63 4.09
C GLY A 151 6.57 -15.50 5.12
N ILE A 152 6.51 -14.28 4.62
CA ILE A 152 6.40 -13.05 5.41
C ILE A 152 5.13 -12.34 4.99
N ILE A 153 4.39 -11.78 5.94
CA ILE A 153 3.34 -10.80 5.66
C ILE A 153 3.83 -9.42 6.10
N GLU A 154 3.56 -8.42 5.28
CA GLU A 154 3.79 -7.02 5.61
C GLU A 154 2.51 -6.25 5.41
N TYR A 155 2.23 -5.33 6.31
CA TYR A 155 1.15 -4.38 6.13
C TYR A 155 1.47 -3.09 6.86
N PHE A 156 0.94 -2.00 6.34
CA PHE A 156 0.90 -0.74 7.04
C PHE A 156 -0.47 -0.10 6.90
N TYR A 157 -0.78 0.78 7.84
CA TYR A 157 -2.02 1.54 7.89
C TYR A 157 -1.79 2.83 8.67
N THR A 158 -2.69 3.79 8.47
CA THR A 158 -2.74 5.02 9.26
C THR A 158 -3.93 4.96 10.20
N THR A 159 -3.73 5.35 11.45
CA THR A 159 -4.82 5.65 12.39
C THR A 159 -4.97 7.16 12.47
N ASP A 160 -6.05 7.70 11.93
CA ASP A 160 -6.42 9.11 12.09
C ASP A 160 -7.21 9.27 13.37
N PHE A 161 -6.78 10.17 14.26
CA PHE A 161 -7.45 10.43 15.52
C PHE A 161 -8.48 11.55 15.37
N THR A 162 -9.60 11.40 16.07
CA THR A 162 -10.60 12.47 16.20
C THR A 162 -10.13 13.46 17.26
N GLU A 163 -10.10 14.75 16.90
CA GLU A 163 -9.85 15.87 17.83
C GLU A 163 -11.12 16.37 18.52
#